data_AF-A0A847EZR3-F1
#
_entry.id   AF-A0A847EZR3-F1
#
_cell.length_a   1.000
_cell.length_b   1.000
_cell.length_c   1.000
_cell.angle_alpha   90.00
_cell.angle_beta   90.00
_cell.angle_gamma   90.00
#
_symmetry.space_group_name_H-M   'P 1'
#
loop_
_entity.id
_entity.type
_entity.pdbx_description
1 polymer ?
#
loop_
_entity_poly.entity_id
_entity_poly.type
_entity_poly.pdbx_seq_one_letter_code
_entity_poly.pdbx_strand_id
1 'polypeptide(L)'
;MLCINNPYTDVAFNLAAEEYLLKQVRDDIFMVWQNEPSVILGKHQDKAMEVDLAYAEEHQIGIFKRQSGGGAVYHDLGNVNLTFIETSQQPNFDKYVGWMRQFLSGLGVDVQADNRRGLYLNGLKVS
;
A
#
# COMPACT_ATOMS: atom_id res chain seq x y z
N MET A 1 -1.66 11.86 16.01
CA MET A 1 -1.76 10.78 15.02
C MET A 1 -2.67 9.69 15.57
N LEU A 2 -3.78 9.42 14.89
CA LEU A 2 -4.69 8.31 15.17
C LEU A 2 -4.12 7.03 14.55
N CYS A 3 -3.98 5.98 15.36
CA CYS A 3 -3.50 4.67 14.89
C CYS A 3 -4.68 3.72 14.72
N ILE A 4 -4.86 3.17 13.52
CA ILE A 4 -5.94 2.27 13.16
C ILE A 4 -5.35 0.91 12.80
N ASN A 5 -5.75 -0.12 13.54
CA ASN A 5 -5.55 -1.50 13.14
C ASN A 5 -6.84 -1.98 12.45
N ASN A 6 -6.79 -2.16 11.13
CA ASN A 6 -7.93 -2.61 10.36
C ASN A 6 -7.82 -4.13 10.09
N PRO A 7 -8.61 -4.98 10.77
CA PRO A 7 -8.49 -6.44 10.66
C PRO A 7 -9.22 -7.03 9.45
N TYR A 8 -9.93 -6.21 8.65
CA TYR A 8 -10.67 -6.68 7.49
C TYR A 8 -9.76 -6.89 6.28
N THR A 9 -10.06 -7.92 5.49
CA THR A 9 -9.28 -8.29 4.29
C THR A 9 -10.01 -8.02 2.98
N ASP A 10 -11.29 -7.61 3.05
CA ASP A 10 -12.08 -7.23 1.87
C ASP A 10 -11.47 -6.00 1.20
N VAL A 11 -11.10 -6.16 -0.07
CA VAL A 11 -10.33 -5.16 -0.80
C VAL A 11 -11.13 -3.88 -1.03
N ALA A 12 -12.41 -4.02 -1.36
CA ALA A 12 -13.27 -2.88 -1.64
C ALA A 12 -13.47 -2.02 -0.39
N PHE A 13 -13.73 -2.65 0.75
CA PHE A 13 -13.83 -2.01 2.05
C PHE A 13 -12.53 -1.32 2.41
N ASN A 14 -11.39 -1.99 2.28
CA ASN A 14 -10.10 -1.42 2.69
C ASN A 14 -9.71 -0.19 1.86
N LEU A 15 -9.90 -0.24 0.54
CA LEU A 15 -9.67 0.92 -0.34
C LEU A 15 -10.65 2.06 -0.06
N ALA A 16 -11.92 1.74 0.21
CA ALA A 16 -12.92 2.74 0.58
C ALA A 16 -12.62 3.36 1.95
N ALA A 17 -12.14 2.58 2.92
CA ALA A 17 -11.74 3.06 4.23
C ALA A 17 -10.54 4.01 4.11
N GLU A 18 -9.50 3.64 3.37
CA GLU A 18 -8.35 4.52 3.09
C GLU A 18 -8.81 5.86 2.48
N GLU A 19 -9.65 5.80 1.44
CA GLU A 19 -10.16 6.98 0.76
C GLU A 19 -11.05 7.85 1.66
N TYR A 20 -11.91 7.24 2.48
CA TYR A 20 -12.74 7.93 3.44
C TYR A 20 -11.90 8.67 4.48
N LEU A 21 -10.91 7.99 5.07
CA LEU A 21 -9.98 8.56 6.03
C LEU A 21 -9.24 9.77 5.43
N LEU A 22 -8.77 9.64 4.19
CA LEU A 22 -8.08 10.72 3.48
C LEU A 22 -8.97 11.94 3.23
N LYS A 23 -10.24 11.72 2.82
CA LYS A 23 -11.11 12.80 2.37
C LYS A 23 -11.92 13.45 3.49
N GLN A 24 -12.38 12.66 4.46
CA GLN A 24 -13.39 13.08 5.42
C GLN A 24 -12.82 13.35 6.81
N VAL A 25 -11.69 12.74 7.18
CA VAL A 25 -11.09 12.94 8.51
C VAL A 25 -10.13 14.14 8.46
N ARG A 26 -9.97 14.81 9.61
CA ARG A 26 -9.13 16.02 9.78
C ARG A 26 -8.10 15.81 10.89
N ASP A 27 -7.51 14.62 10.91
CA ASP A 27 -6.46 14.20 11.82
C ASP A 27 -5.36 13.48 11.04
N ASP A 28 -4.13 13.52 11.55
CA ASP A 28 -3.05 12.68 11.04
C ASP A 28 -3.34 11.22 11.39
N ILE A 29 -3.21 10.29 10.44
CA ILE A 29 -3.59 8.88 10.59
C ILE A 29 -2.44 7.96 10.19
N PHE A 30 -2.28 6.89 10.95
CA PHE A 30 -1.53 5.70 10.56
C PHE A 30 -2.48 4.50 10.57
N MET A 31 -2.62 3.80 9.44
CA MET A 31 -3.45 2.61 9.31
C MET A 31 -2.61 1.41 8.84
N VAL A 32 -2.79 0.27 9.49
CA VAL A 32 -2.24 -1.03 9.09
C VAL A 32 -3.38 -1.94 8.65
N TRP A 33 -3.22 -2.58 7.50
CA TRP A 33 -4.25 -3.41 6.88
C TRP A 33 -3.67 -4.41 5.89
N GLN A 34 -4.45 -5.42 5.50
CA GLN A 34 -4.06 -6.45 4.53
C GLN A 34 -5.23 -6.75 3.60
N ASN A 35 -4.96 -7.28 2.42
CA ASN A 35 -5.99 -7.69 1.48
C ASN A 35 -5.94 -9.19 1.23
N GLU A 36 -7.10 -9.76 0.92
CA GLU A 36 -7.16 -11.04 0.22
C GLU A 36 -6.50 -10.97 -1.18
N PRO A 37 -6.18 -12.13 -1.80
CA PRO A 37 -5.57 -12.21 -3.13
C PRO A 37 -6.18 -11.24 -4.15
N SER A 38 -5.39 -10.23 -4.56
CA SER A 38 -5.89 -9.17 -5.43
C SER A 38 -4.79 -8.46 -6.21
N VAL A 39 -5.14 -7.95 -7.38
CA VAL A 39 -4.31 -6.99 -8.11
C VAL A 39 -4.85 -5.59 -7.89
N ILE A 40 -3.99 -4.70 -7.38
CA ILE A 40 -4.31 -3.29 -7.14
C ILE A 40 -3.62 -2.44 -8.21
N LEU A 41 -4.41 -2.00 -9.19
CA LEU A 41 -3.98 -1.11 -10.27
C LEU A 41 -3.74 0.30 -9.75
N GLY A 42 -2.70 0.95 -10.28
CA GLY A 42 -2.53 2.39 -10.17
C GLY A 42 -3.68 3.13 -10.87
N LYS A 43 -4.04 4.31 -10.36
CA LYS A 43 -5.18 5.12 -10.83
C LYS A 43 -5.26 5.27 -12.36
N HIS A 44 -4.13 5.42 -13.03
CA HIS A 44 -4.05 5.72 -14.45
C HIS A 44 -3.72 4.52 -15.35
N GLN A 45 -3.64 3.31 -14.79
CA GLN A 45 -3.31 2.11 -15.56
C GLN A 45 -4.54 1.50 -16.24
N ASP A 46 -4.29 0.85 -17.37
CA ASP A 46 -5.25 0.01 -18.07
C ASP A 46 -5.18 -1.42 -17.52
N LYS A 47 -6.33 -1.97 -17.15
CA LYS A 47 -6.44 -3.32 -16.61
C LYS A 47 -5.89 -4.38 -17.56
N ALA A 48 -6.18 -4.29 -18.86
CA ALA A 48 -5.82 -5.31 -19.84
C ALA A 48 -4.31 -5.33 -20.16
N MET A 49 -3.60 -4.24 -19.85
CA MET A 49 -2.15 -4.12 -20.08
C MET A 49 -1.31 -4.64 -18.92
N GLU A 50 -1.90 -4.73 -17.72
CA GLU A 50 -1.15 -4.98 -16.48
C GLU A 50 -1.47 -6.34 -15.86
N VAL A 51 -2.58 -6.98 -16.26
CA VAL A 51 -3.10 -8.18 -15.60
C VAL A 51 -3.36 -9.29 -16.61
N ASP A 52 -2.88 -10.49 -16.31
CA ASP A 52 -3.36 -11.71 -16.94
C ASP A 52 -4.80 -11.98 -16.46
N LEU A 53 -5.77 -11.61 -17.28
CA LEU A 53 -7.19 -11.71 -16.93
C LEU A 53 -7.66 -13.15 -16.82
N ALA A 54 -7.11 -14.06 -17.62
CA ALA A 54 -7.50 -15.46 -17.59
C ALA A 54 -7.01 -16.10 -16.29
N TYR A 55 -5.75 -15.85 -15.92
CA TYR A 55 -5.20 -16.33 -14.65
C TYR A 55 -5.97 -15.77 -13.44
N ALA A 56 -6.28 -14.47 -13.47
CA ALA A 56 -7.01 -13.81 -12.39
C ALA A 56 -8.43 -14.38 -12.24
N GLU A 57 -9.14 -14.63 -13.34
CA GLU A 57 -10.47 -15.23 -13.32
C GLU A 57 -10.43 -16.68 -12.80
N GLU A 58 -9.50 -17.49 -13.31
CA GLU A 58 -9.32 -18.90 -12.88
C GLU A 58 -9.04 -19.02 -11.38
N HIS A 59 -8.23 -18.11 -10.83
CA HIS A 59 -7.79 -18.13 -9.43
C HIS A 59 -8.64 -17.23 -8.52
N GLN A 60 -9.73 -16.66 -9.02
CA GLN A 60 -10.63 -15.77 -8.27
C GLN A 60 -9.91 -14.55 -7.64
N ILE A 61 -8.90 -14.03 -8.33
CA ILE A 61 -8.11 -12.87 -7.90
C ILE A 61 -8.87 -11.60 -8.28
N GLY A 62 -9.28 -10.83 -7.28
CA GLY A 62 -9.98 -9.57 -7.50
C GLY A 62 -9.08 -8.50 -8.12
N ILE A 63 -9.60 -7.68 -9.02
CA ILE A 63 -8.87 -6.59 -9.66
C ILE A 63 -9.49 -5.26 -9.28
N PHE A 64 -8.74 -4.42 -8.58
CA PHE A 64 -9.19 -3.15 -8.04
C PHE A 64 -8.28 -2.01 -8.48
N LYS A 65 -8.75 -0.77 -8.31
CA LYS A 65 -7.99 0.43 -8.65
C LYS A 65 -7.92 1.34 -7.44
N ARG A 66 -6.71 1.76 -7.05
CA ARG A 66 -6.49 2.68 -5.92
C ARG A 66 -6.50 4.15 -6.37
N GLN A 67 -6.63 5.06 -5.40
CA GLN A 67 -6.64 6.50 -5.65
C GLN A 67 -5.27 7.09 -5.98
N SER A 68 -4.18 6.41 -5.61
CA SER A 68 -2.81 6.83 -5.91
C SER A 68 -2.33 6.35 -7.29
N GLY A 69 -1.35 7.07 -7.85
CA GLY A 69 -0.64 6.66 -9.07
C GLY A 69 0.36 5.52 -8.82
N GLY A 70 1.25 5.27 -9.78
CA GLY A 70 2.22 4.17 -9.73
C GLY A 70 1.78 2.95 -10.52
N GLY A 71 2.48 1.83 -10.33
CA GLY A 71 2.24 0.57 -11.05
C GLY A 71 1.19 -0.32 -10.41
N ALA A 72 0.98 -1.49 -11.01
CA ALA A 72 0.13 -2.54 -10.49
C ALA A 72 0.91 -3.37 -9.47
N VAL A 73 0.25 -3.76 -8.38
CA VAL A 73 0.84 -4.59 -7.32
C VAL A 73 -0.12 -5.72 -6.98
N TYR A 74 0.44 -6.88 -6.66
CA TYR A 74 -0.32 -8.02 -6.15
C TYR A 74 -0.30 -8.01 -4.62
N HIS A 75 -1.46 -8.19 -4.02
CA HIS A 75 -1.62 -8.33 -2.57
C HIS A 75 -2.10 -9.75 -2.24
N ASP A 76 -1.69 -10.22 -1.07
CA ASP A 76 -2.23 -11.37 -0.36
C ASP A 76 -2.11 -11.14 1.16
N LEU A 77 -2.41 -12.18 1.95
CA LEU A 77 -2.33 -12.11 3.42
C LEU A 77 -0.88 -12.11 3.96
N GLY A 78 0.13 -12.29 3.11
CA GLY A 78 1.54 -12.07 3.43
C GLY A 78 1.98 -10.62 3.24
N ASN A 79 1.23 -9.82 2.47
CA ASN A 79 1.50 -8.41 2.25
C ASN A 79 0.82 -7.53 3.30
N VAL A 80 1.59 -6.68 3.99
CA VAL A 80 1.07 -5.70 4.96
C VAL A 80 1.12 -4.31 4.33
N ASN A 81 -0.04 -3.66 4.26
CA ASN A 81 -0.17 -2.29 3.77
C ASN A 81 -0.12 -1.30 4.92
N LEU A 82 0.65 -0.23 4.72
CA LEU A 82 0.79 0.87 5.65
C LEU A 82 0.30 2.16 4.96
N THR A 83 -0.71 2.80 5.54
CA THR A 83 -1.20 4.10 5.07
C THR A 83 -0.82 5.16 6.09
N PHE A 84 -0.19 6.23 5.61
CA PHE A 84 0.05 7.45 6.38
C PHE A 84 -0.72 8.61 5.75
N ILE A 85 -1.53 9.30 6.54
CA ILE A 85 -2.27 10.51 6.14
C ILE A 85 -1.83 11.64 7.04
N GLU A 86 -1.43 12.76 6.45
CA GLU A 86 -1.10 14.01 7.14
C GLU A 86 -2.11 15.08 6.73
N THR A 87 -2.52 15.91 7.69
CA THR A 87 -3.34 17.11 7.45
C THR A 87 -2.54 18.25 6.81
N SER A 88 -1.22 18.14 6.79
CA SER A 88 -0.31 19.08 6.13
C SER A 88 -0.57 19.15 4.62
N GLN A 89 -0.51 20.37 4.05
CA GLN A 89 -0.58 20.56 2.61
C GLN A 89 0.70 20.13 1.87
N GLN A 90 1.79 19.88 2.61
CA GLN A 90 3.07 19.42 2.07
C GLN A 90 3.51 18.16 2.82
N PRO A 91 2.95 16.99 2.46
CA PRO A 91 3.35 15.74 3.09
C PRO A 91 4.82 15.43 2.79
N ASN A 92 5.58 15.09 3.83
CA ASN A 92 6.98 14.71 3.69
C ASN A 92 7.10 13.20 3.51
N PHE A 93 7.16 12.74 2.26
CA PHE A 93 7.25 11.31 1.97
C PHE A 93 8.55 10.65 2.44
N ASP A 94 9.66 11.40 2.47
CA ASP A 94 10.96 10.86 2.86
C ASP A 94 11.03 10.55 4.37
N LYS A 95 10.24 11.28 5.17
CA LYS A 95 10.01 10.98 6.59
C LYS A 95 9.41 9.58 6.78
N TYR A 96 8.40 9.19 5.98
CA TYR A 96 7.77 7.88 6.10
C TYR A 96 8.69 6.74 5.66
N VAL A 97 9.46 6.96 4.59
CA VAL A 97 10.51 6.03 4.18
C VAL A 97 11.52 5.83 5.31
N GLY A 98 11.96 6.92 5.95
CA GLY A 98 12.83 6.86 7.12
C GLY A 98 12.24 6.06 8.28
N TRP A 99 10.97 6.27 8.60
CA TRP A 99 10.26 5.52 9.65
C TRP A 99 10.14 4.03 9.33
N MET A 100 9.79 3.66 8.10
CA MET A 100 9.73 2.26 7.69
C MET A 100 11.10 1.58 7.77
N ARG A 101 12.17 2.27 7.37
CA ARG A 101 13.54 1.75 7.51
C ARG A 101 13.92 1.52 8.97
N GLN A 102 13.61 2.46 9.85
CA GLN A 102 13.87 2.31 11.29
C GLN A 102 13.06 1.17 11.91
N PHE A 103 11.78 1.04 11.54
CA PHE A 103 10.93 -0.05 11.99
C PHE A 103 11.49 -1.41 11.57
N LEU A 104 11.80 -1.59 10.28
CA LEU A 104 12.38 -2.83 9.76
C LEU A 104 13.75 -3.14 10.40
N SER A 105 14.60 -2.13 10.56
CA SER A 105 15.89 -2.28 11.25
C SER A 105 15.73 -2.74 12.70
N GLY A 106 14.71 -2.24 13.41
CA GLY A 106 14.36 -2.71 14.76
C GLY A 106 13.91 -4.18 14.82
N LEU A 107 13.47 -4.74 13.70
CA LEU A 107 13.17 -6.18 13.53
C LEU A 107 14.37 -6.99 13.02
N GLY A 108 15.54 -6.36 12.86
CA GLY A 108 16.73 -7.01 12.30
C GLY A 108 16.76 -7.07 10.77
N VAL A 109 15.88 -6.32 10.08
CA VAL A 109 15.81 -6.25 8.62
C VAL A 109 16.37 -4.92 8.14
N ASP A 110 17.61 -4.91 7.68
CA ASP A 110 18.24 -3.69 7.15
C ASP A 110 17.92 -3.49 5.67
N VAL A 111 17.25 -2.37 5.34
CA VAL A 111 16.82 -2.06 3.97
C VAL A 111 17.34 -0.72 3.48
N GLN A 112 17.58 -0.65 2.18
CA GLN A 112 18.01 0.54 1.47
C GLN A 112 16.84 1.15 0.70
N ALA A 113 16.75 2.48 0.67
CA ALA A 113 15.76 3.18 -0.16
C ALA A 113 16.39 3.62 -1.48
N ASP A 114 15.65 3.51 -2.58
CA ASP A 114 16.03 4.11 -3.85
C ASP A 114 15.51 5.56 -4.01
N ASN A 115 15.88 6.20 -5.11
CA ASN A 115 15.44 7.57 -5.44
C ASN A 115 13.93 7.69 -5.68
N ARG A 116 13.24 6.56 -5.89
CA ARG A 116 11.78 6.46 -6.07
C ARG A 116 11.07 6.01 -4.81
N ARG A 117 11.77 5.94 -3.67
CA ARG A 117 11.25 5.55 -2.35
C ARG A 117 10.89 4.06 -2.22
N GLY A 118 11.35 3.21 -3.14
CA GLY A 118 11.26 1.77 -2.97
C GLY A 118 12.25 1.27 -1.93
N LEU A 119 11.86 0.27 -1.13
CA LEU A 119 12.73 -0.36 -0.13
C LEU A 119 13.29 -1.68 -0.65
N TYR A 120 14.58 -1.92 -0.42
CA TYR A 120 15.30 -3.06 -0.93
C TYR A 120 16.11 -3.75 0.17
N LEU A 121 15.97 -5.07 0.26
CA LEU A 121 16.77 -5.95 1.11
C LEU A 121 17.74 -6.73 0.20
N ASN A 122 19.04 -6.59 0.40
CA ASN A 122 20.07 -7.25 -0.43
C ASN A 122 19.87 -7.01 -1.95
N GLY A 123 19.41 -5.83 -2.34
CA GLY A 123 19.13 -5.45 -3.73
C GLY A 123 17.79 -5.96 -4.29
N LEU A 124 17.00 -6.71 -3.50
CA LEU A 124 15.68 -7.20 -3.88
C LEU A 124 14.58 -6.30 -3.31
N LYS A 125 13.61 -5.91 -4.14
CA LYS A 125 12.54 -5.01 -3.74
C LYS A 125 11.59 -5.68 -2.75
N VAL A 126 11.29 -4.99 -1.66
CA VAL A 126 10.34 -5.42 -0.61
C VAL A 126 9.23 -4.39 -0.32
N SER A 127 9.35 -3.17 -0.86
CA SER A 127 8.30 -2.13 -0.88
C SER A 127 8.48 -1.20 -2.07
#